data_AF-A0A3M9YQZ1-F1
#
_entry.id   AF-A0A3M9YQZ1-F1
#
_cell.length_a   1.000
_cell.length_b   1.000
_cell.length_c   1.000
_cell.angle_alpha   90.00
_cell.angle_beta   90.00
_cell.angle_gamma   90.00
#
_symmetry.space_group_name_H-M   'P 1'
#
loop_
_entity.id
_entity.type
_entity.pdbx_description
1 polymer ?
#
loop_
_entity_poly.entity_id
_entity_poly.type
_entity_poly.pdbx_seq_one_letter_code
_entity_poly.pdbx_strand_id
1 'polypeptide(L)' 'MGIKVKVTENGRMVLPAAVRKQLGVEKGGAVILEVGDEEVTLRSLEQVLDKVKATFAKYADLPGMSVDDFLANRRADSGE' A
#
# COMPACT_ATOMS: atom_id res chain seq x y z
N MET A 1 -16.77 10.12 -7.96
CA MET A 1 -16.56 10.57 -9.35
C MET A 1 -16.05 9.39 -10.15
N GLY A 2 -16.83 8.86 -11.09
CA GLY A 2 -16.43 7.71 -11.91
C GLY A 2 -16.02 8.18 -13.30
N ILE A 3 -14.91 7.65 -13.83
CA ILE A 3 -14.48 7.90 -15.21
C ILE A 3 -14.69 6.62 -16.00
N LYS A 4 -15.48 6.69 -17.07
CA LYS A 4 -15.66 5.55 -17.98
C LYS A 4 -14.41 5.38 -18.84
N VAL A 5 -13.76 4.23 -18.75
CA VAL A 5 -12.59 3.88 -19.58
C VAL A 5 -12.96 2.68 -20.43
N LYS A 6 -12.54 2.68 -21.70
CA LYS A 6 -12.71 1.53 -22.59
C LYS A 6 -11.54 0.57 -22.39
N VAL A 7 -11.86 -0.70 -22.18
CA VAL A 7 -10.89 -1.80 -22.23
C VAL A 7 -10.87 -2.33 -23.66
N THR A 8 -9.68 -2.46 -24.22
CA THR A 8 -9.46 -3.04 -25.55
C THR A 8 -9.53 -4.56 -25.48
N GLU A 9 -9.72 -5.25 -26.61
CA GLU A 9 -9.83 -6.72 -26.65
C GLU A 9 -8.60 -7.44 -26.06
N ASN A 10 -7.43 -6.81 -26.13
CA ASN A 10 -6.19 -7.33 -25.54
C ASN A 10 -6.04 -7.00 -24.04
N GLY A 11 -7.11 -6.58 -23.37
CA GLY A 11 -7.13 -6.28 -21.93
C GLY A 11 -6.46 -4.96 -21.51
N ARG A 12 -6.04 -4.12 -22.47
CA ARG A 12 -5.40 -2.83 -22.15
C ARG A 12 -6.43 -1.74 -21.98
N MET A 13 -6.25 -0.90 -20.98
CA MET A 13 -7.01 0.33 -20.77
C MET A 13 -6.09 1.54 -20.67
N VAL A 14 -6.55 2.68 -21.14
CA VAL A 14 -5.80 3.94 -21.04
C VAL A 14 -6.16 4.63 -19.75
N LEU A 15 -5.17 4.84 -18.88
CA LEU A 15 -5.37 5.55 -17.63
C LEU A 15 -5.40 7.07 -17.89
N PRO A 16 -6.53 7.76 -17.62
CA PRO A 16 -6.65 9.19 -17.87
C PRO A 16 -5.58 9.99 -17.11
N ALA A 17 -5.18 11.14 -17.67
CA ALA A 17 -4.10 11.97 -17.10
C ALA A 17 -4.33 12.35 -15.63
N ALA A 18 -5.57 12.67 -15.25
CA ALA A 18 -5.93 12.98 -13.87
C ALA A 18 -5.66 11.80 -12.91
N VAL A 19 -5.95 10.58 -13.35
CA VAL A 19 -5.73 9.36 -12.56
C VAL A 19 -4.23 9.03 -12.48
N ARG A 20 -3.48 9.22 -13.59
CA ARG A 20 -2.02 9.05 -13.58
C ARG A 20 -1.34 9.95 -12.56
N LYS A 21 -1.76 11.22 -12.47
CA LYS A 21 -1.25 12.19 -11.49
C LYS A 21 -1.56 11.78 -10.05
N GLN A 22 -2.78 11.31 -9.78
CA GLN A 22 -3.16 10.82 -8.45
C GLN A 22 -2.39 9.56 -8.02
N LEU A 23 -2.01 8.72 -8.98
CA LEU A 23 -1.24 7.50 -8.73
C LEU A 23 0.27 7.71 -8.89
N GLY A 24 0.75 8.93 -9.15
CA GLY A 24 2.19 9.22 -9.29
C GLY A 24 2.86 8.59 -10.52
N VAL A 25 2.11 8.07 -11.49
CA VAL A 25 2.65 7.35 -12.69
C VAL A 25 2.63 8.22 -13.95
N GLU A 26 2.85 9.52 -13.80
CA GLU A 26 2.77 10.50 -14.90
C GLU A 26 3.75 10.20 -16.03
N LYS A 27 4.97 9.74 -15.69
CA LYS A 27 6.04 9.36 -16.61
C LYS A 27 6.02 7.88 -16.99
N GLY A 28 4.92 7.18 -16.70
CA GLY A 28 4.87 5.72 -16.69
C GLY A 28 5.34 5.15 -15.35
N GLY A 29 5.20 3.83 -15.18
CA GLY A 29 5.51 3.14 -13.94
C GLY A 29 4.66 1.90 -13.75
N ALA A 30 4.78 1.28 -12.59
CA ALA A 30 3.96 0.16 -12.17
C ALA A 30 2.90 0.63 -11.18
N VAL A 31 1.71 0.04 -11.28
CA VAL A 31 0.63 0.16 -10.30
C VAL A 31 0.26 -1.24 -9.85
N ILE A 32 -0.17 -1.36 -8.59
CA ILE A 32 -0.70 -2.60 -8.06
C ILE A 32 -2.19 -2.61 -8.33
N LEU A 33 -2.67 -3.68 -8.96
CA LEU A 33 -4.08 -3.97 -9.16
C LEU A 33 -4.47 -5.07 -8.19
N GLU A 34 -5.33 -4.75 -7.24
CA GLU A 34 -5.93 -5.70 -6.30
C GLU A 34 -7.36 -6.00 -6.78
N VAL A 35 -7.70 -7.29 -6.86
CA VAL A 35 -9.05 -7.75 -7.19
C VAL A 35 -9.76 -8.07 -5.88
N GLY A 36 -10.80 -7.31 -5.56
CA GLY A 36 -11.73 -7.62 -4.48
C GLY A 36 -12.95 -8.38 -5.00
N ASP A 37 -13.94 -8.57 -4.12
CA ASP A 37 -15.16 -9.32 -4.46
C ASP A 37 -16.02 -8.62 -5.52
N GLU A 38 -16.17 -7.30 -5.43
CA GLU A 38 -17.05 -6.50 -6.31
C GLU A 38 -16.31 -5.45 -7.15
N GLU A 39 -15.05 -5.14 -6.80
CA GLU A 39 -14.29 -4.06 -7.42
C GLU A 39 -12.80 -4.37 -7.57
N VAL A 40 -12.17 -3.69 -8.52
CA VAL A 40 -10.71 -3.68 -8.66
C VAL A 40 -10.17 -2.35 -8.14
N THR A 41 -9.18 -2.41 -7.26
CA THR A 41 -8.51 -1.22 -6.75
C THR A 41 -7.13 -1.09 -7.39
N LEU A 42 -6.83 0.10 -7.93
CA LEU A 42 -5.50 0.46 -8.41
C LEU A 42 -4.82 1.35 -7.37
N ARG A 43 -3.59 1.02 -6.98
CA ARG A 43 -2.77 1.85 -6.09
C ARG A 43 -1.34 1.94 -6.60
N SER A 44 -0.66 3.02 -6.27
CA SER A 44 0.80 3.08 -6.37
C SER A 44 1.46 2.27 -5.25
N LEU A 45 2.72 1.90 -5.44
CA LEU A 45 3.49 1.21 -4.40
C LEU A 45 3.58 2.05 -3.12
N GLU A 46 3.82 3.36 -3.26
CA GLU A 46 3.88 4.29 -2.14
C GLU A 46 2.57 4.32 -1.34
N GLN A 47 1.42 4.41 -2.03
CA GLN A 47 0.11 4.35 -1.38
C GLN A 47 -0.15 3.02 -0.67
N VAL A 48 0.36 1.91 -1.19
CA VAL A 48 0.26 0.60 -0.52
C VAL A 48 1.11 0.62 0.75
N LEU A 49 2.34 1.11 0.68
CA LEU A 49 3.21 1.23 1.86
C LEU A 49 2.60 2.14 2.93
N ASP A 50 2.05 3.29 2.54
CA ASP A 50 1.39 4.20 3.47
C ASP A 50 0.16 3.57 4.12
N LYS A 51 -0.66 2.85 3.35
CA LYS A 51 -1.81 2.12 3.89
C LYS A 51 -1.38 1.06 4.90
N VAL A 52 -0.34 0.30 4.58
CA VAL A 52 0.22 -0.71 5.51
C VAL A 52 0.71 -0.03 6.77
N LYS A 53 1.57 1.00 6.65
CA LYS A 53 2.07 1.77 7.80
C LYS A 53 0.93 2.32 8.66
N ALA A 54 -0.08 2.93 8.06
CA ALA A 54 -1.24 3.46 8.77
C ALA A 54 -2.05 2.36 9.49
N THR A 55 -2.18 1.18 8.86
CA THR A 55 -2.85 0.02 9.48
C THR A 55 -2.11 -0.47 10.71
N PHE A 56 -0.77 -0.41 10.69
CA PHE A 56 0.06 -0.84 11.81
C PHE A 56 0.32 0.26 12.84
N ALA A 57 0.15 1.53 12.49
CA ALA A 57 0.37 2.67 13.38
C ALA A 57 -0.42 2.59 14.69
N LYS A 58 -1.65 2.04 14.66
CA LYS A 58 -2.47 1.83 15.87
C LYS A 58 -1.87 0.86 16.90
N TYR A 59 -0.87 0.07 16.50
CA TYR A 59 -0.18 -0.86 17.38
C TYR A 59 1.16 -0.31 17.88
N ALA A 60 1.60 0.85 17.39
CA ALA A 60 2.92 1.41 17.70
C ALA A 60 3.07 1.79 19.18
N ASP A 61 1.99 2.23 19.83
CA ASP A 61 2.01 2.67 21.24
C ASP A 61 1.73 1.54 22.23
N LEU A 62 1.55 0.30 21.75
CA LEU A 62 1.32 -0.84 22.65
C LEU A 62 2.63 -1.28 23.32
N PRO A 63 2.62 -1.55 24.63
CA PRO A 63 3.81 -2.00 25.34
C PRO A 63 4.29 -3.34 24.77
N GLY A 64 5.60 -3.46 24.50
CA GLY A 64 6.18 -4.69 23.95
C GLY A 64 6.12 -4.80 22.42
N MET A 65 5.56 -3.80 21.72
CA MET A 65 5.50 -3.78 20.25
C MET A 65 6.64 -2.99 19.60
N SER A 66 7.44 -2.26 20.38
CA SER A 66 8.62 -1.59 19.85
C SER A 66 9.78 -2.58 19.64
N VAL A 67 10.65 -2.27 18.68
CA VAL A 67 11.89 -3.03 18.49
C VAL A 67 12.77 -2.93 19.73
N ASP A 68 12.76 -1.78 20.41
CA ASP A 68 13.50 -1.58 21.65
C ASP A 68 13.02 -2.51 22.77
N ASP A 69 11.69 -2.66 22.95
CA ASP A 69 11.14 -3.61 23.92
C ASP A 69 11.50 -5.06 23.58
N PHE A 70 11.45 -5.42 22.29
CA PHE A 70 11.84 -6.75 21.84
C PHE A 70 13.32 -7.03 22.13
N LEU A 71 14.20 -6.08 21.84
CA LEU A 71 15.63 -6.19 22.11
C LEU A 71 15.93 -6.20 23.62
N ALA A 72 15.19 -5.42 24.42
CA ALA A 72 15.31 -5.40 25.87
C ALA A 72 14.90 -6.75 26.48
N ASN A 73 13.75 -7.30 26.07
CA ASN A 73 13.31 -8.63 26.47
C ASN A 73 14.32 -9.71 26.08
N ARG A 74 14.89 -9.64 24.87
CA ARG A 74 15.91 -10.61 24.43
C ARG A 74 17.17 -10.56 25.29
N ARG A 75 17.63 -9.37 25.70
CA ARG A 75 18.78 -9.23 26.61
C ARG A 75 18.48 -9.83 27.97
N ALA A 76 17.31 -9.52 28.54
CA ALA A 76 16.86 -10.04 29.82
C ALA A 76 16.71 -11.58 29.83
N ASP A 77 16.24 -12.17 28.72
CA ASP A 77 16.09 -13.63 28.58
C ASP A 77 17.42 -14.36 28.35
N SER A 78 18.42 -13.69 27.75
CA SER A 78 19.73 -14.27 27.44
C SER A 78 20.74 -14.20 28.60
N GLY A 79 20.40 -13.56 29.72
CA GLY A 79 21.23 -13.55 30.94
C GLY A 79 22.52 -12.73 30.85
N GLU A 80 22.55 -11.69 30.01
CA GLU A 80 23.57 -10.61 30.05
C GLU A 80 23.12 -9.42 30.90
#